data_AF-A0A3B9IZT2-F1
#
_entry.id   AF-A0A3B9IZT2-F1
#
_cell.length_a   1.000
_cell.length_b   1.000
_cell.length_c   1.000
_cell.angle_alpha   90.00
_cell.angle_beta   90.00
_cell.angle_gamma   90.00
#
_symmetry.space_group_name_H-M   'P 1'
#
loop_
_entity.id
_entity.type
_entity.pdbx_description
1 polymer ?
#
loop_
_entity_poly.entity_id
_entity_poly.type
_entity_poly.pdbx_seq_one_letter_code
_entity_poly.pdbx_strand_id
1 'polypeptide(L)'
;MDISVFEAVAAYDMSKVNSSDIEFPVRSLIIDIDSYSAGLCSCGNNGKFQITDTVSLGENESFERDFASCLAEILNEFDRYRIREYWTEHKKEINASAEIFFRSGGQIDNIILKETDYNITASQFEKSFSPIKEKIIRLTELFFKMFTKNSIDEDSLRIIIAGDYSDCLFADYYIKSEMMFDPFLADERFVNSSYTDNPTEIIKIGKQKLRSKSVFGYDISFRYYNATNDQCTEKILSEKEQDKKLFENPDYSEPVFISADDSLKIEINSTVKEFKLPYNISAPNFDVIQLALGIFNDKPVLLLRRICSPENIYSIPIVST
;
A
#
# COMPACT_ATOMS: atom_id res chain seq x y z
N MET A 1 -6.94 -10.65 2.88
CA MET A 1 -7.20 -9.32 3.46
C MET A 1 -7.33 -8.34 2.30
N ASP A 2 -8.47 -7.67 2.17
CA ASP A 2 -8.61 -6.63 1.16
C ASP A 2 -7.93 -5.36 1.70
N ILE A 3 -6.96 -4.83 0.95
CA ILE A 3 -6.17 -3.67 1.38
C ILE A 3 -6.84 -2.44 0.78
N SER A 4 -7.32 -1.54 1.64
CA SER A 4 -7.97 -0.31 1.18
C SER A 4 -6.98 0.58 0.42
N VAL A 5 -7.51 1.45 -0.45
CA VAL A 5 -6.70 2.47 -1.15
C VAL A 5 -5.96 3.35 -0.14
N PHE A 6 -6.63 3.76 0.94
CA PHE A 6 -6.04 4.62 1.97
C PHE A 6 -4.88 3.96 2.72
N GLU A 7 -5.02 2.68 3.11
CA GLU A 7 -3.90 1.93 3.71
C GLU A 7 -2.73 1.80 2.75
N ALA A 8 -3.01 1.49 1.49
CA ALA A 8 -1.97 1.33 0.48
C ALA A 8 -1.18 2.63 0.27
N VAL A 9 -1.87 3.75 0.09
CA VAL A 9 -1.23 5.05 -0.14
C VAL A 9 -0.48 5.51 1.11
N ALA A 10 -1.05 5.34 2.31
CA ALA A 10 -0.35 5.66 3.56
C ALA A 10 0.93 4.83 3.72
N ALA A 11 0.88 3.54 3.41
CA ALA A 11 2.06 2.67 3.45
C ALA A 11 3.12 3.04 2.42
N TYR A 12 2.71 3.54 1.24
CA TYR A 12 3.61 4.09 0.25
C TYR A 12 4.28 5.37 0.76
N ASP A 13 3.53 6.37 1.21
CA ASP A 13 4.06 7.66 1.68
C ASP A 13 5.06 7.47 2.83
N MET A 14 4.70 6.65 3.82
CA MET A 14 5.59 6.35 4.95
C MET A 14 6.87 5.61 4.56
N SER A 15 6.90 4.97 3.37
CA SER A 15 8.13 4.37 2.86
C SER A 15 9.05 5.36 2.13
N LYS A 16 8.56 6.56 1.84
CA LYS A 16 9.30 7.68 1.24
C LYS A 16 9.72 8.71 2.27
N VAL A 17 8.99 8.81 3.38
CA VAL A 17 9.29 9.65 4.52
C VAL A 17 10.59 9.21 5.21
N ASN A 18 11.54 10.13 5.38
CA ASN A 18 12.72 9.91 6.20
C ASN A 18 12.37 10.09 7.68
N SER A 19 12.59 9.06 8.50
CA SER A 19 12.14 9.03 9.90
C SER A 19 12.93 9.95 10.84
N SER A 20 14.07 10.51 10.40
CA SER A 20 14.89 11.39 11.23
C SER A 20 14.33 12.81 11.39
N ASP A 21 13.46 13.25 10.48
CA ASP A 21 13.13 14.68 10.32
C ASP A 21 11.63 14.97 10.54
N ILE A 22 10.86 13.99 11.04
CA ILE A 22 9.39 14.08 11.10
C ILE A 22 8.85 13.81 12.50
N GLU A 23 7.92 14.66 12.91
CA GLU A 23 7.16 14.51 14.15
C GLU A 23 6.03 13.49 13.96
N PHE A 24 5.92 12.56 14.91
CA PHE A 24 4.87 11.55 14.92
C PHE A 24 3.73 11.95 15.86
N PRO A 25 2.45 11.62 15.54
CA PRO A 25 2.03 10.82 14.39
C PRO A 25 2.03 11.63 13.08
N VAL A 26 2.46 10.99 11.99
CA VAL A 26 2.31 11.56 10.65
C VAL A 26 0.85 11.49 10.26
N ARG A 27 0.27 12.60 9.84
CA ARG A 27 -1.12 12.68 9.41
C ARG A 27 -1.18 12.96 7.91
N SER A 28 -1.97 12.16 7.20
CA SER A 28 -2.11 12.29 5.76
C SER A 28 -3.58 12.36 5.36
N LEU A 29 -3.91 13.31 4.49
CA LEU A 29 -5.13 13.29 3.70
C LEU A 29 -4.83 12.56 2.40
N ILE A 30 -5.53 11.46 2.15
CA ILE A 30 -5.42 10.72 0.90
C ILE A 30 -6.69 10.95 0.12
N ILE A 31 -6.58 11.53 -1.07
CA ILE A 31 -7.69 11.77 -1.99
C ILE A 31 -7.61 10.71 -3.09
N ASP A 32 -8.55 9.79 -3.10
CA ASP A 32 -8.72 8.82 -4.18
C ASP A 32 -9.65 9.42 -5.24
N ILE A 33 -9.04 9.87 -6.34
CA ILE A 33 -9.74 10.52 -7.44
C ILE A 33 -10.71 9.55 -8.10
N ASP A 34 -10.30 8.30 -8.29
CA ASP A 34 -11.05 7.33 -9.10
C ASP A 34 -12.46 7.09 -8.55
N SER A 35 -12.59 7.11 -7.22
CA SER A 35 -13.84 6.85 -6.50
C SER A 35 -14.49 8.11 -5.88
N TYR A 36 -13.95 9.30 -6.15
CA TYR A 36 -14.32 10.54 -5.45
C TYR A 36 -14.44 10.34 -3.94
N SER A 37 -13.37 9.86 -3.33
CA SER A 37 -13.31 9.62 -1.90
C SER A 37 -12.04 10.20 -1.29
N ALA A 38 -12.08 10.42 0.02
CA ALA A 38 -10.92 10.86 0.78
C ALA A 38 -10.86 10.15 2.12
N GLY A 39 -9.65 9.84 2.56
CA GLY A 39 -9.37 9.19 3.83
C GLY A 39 -8.36 9.99 4.63
N LEU A 40 -8.69 10.27 5.88
CA LEU A 40 -7.76 10.82 6.85
C LEU A 40 -7.03 9.66 7.53
N CYS A 41 -5.71 9.59 7.38
CA CYS A 41 -4.88 8.54 7.95
C CYS A 41 -3.88 9.11 8.96
N SER A 42 -3.53 8.29 9.94
CA SER A 42 -2.42 8.54 10.86
C SER A 42 -1.45 7.37 10.88
N CYS A 43 -0.16 7.67 10.93
CA CYS A 43 0.90 6.67 11.12
C CYS A 43 1.70 6.98 12.38
N GLY A 44 1.76 6.01 13.29
CA GLY A 44 2.59 6.08 14.50
C GLY A 44 4.06 5.79 14.23
N ASN A 45 4.93 6.15 15.17
CA ASN A 45 6.38 5.85 15.12
C ASN A 45 6.70 4.36 15.04
N ASN A 46 5.77 3.50 15.48
CA ASN A 46 5.84 2.04 15.39
C ASN A 46 5.43 1.51 14.01
N GLY A 47 5.16 2.38 13.04
CA GLY A 47 4.74 2.02 11.68
C GLY A 47 3.31 1.49 11.59
N LYS A 48 2.50 1.60 12.65
CA LYS A 48 1.08 1.24 12.61
C LYS A 48 0.29 2.35 11.94
N PHE A 49 -0.57 1.94 11.00
CA PHE A 49 -1.49 2.79 10.27
C PHE A 49 -2.88 2.72 10.90
N GLN A 50 -3.54 3.86 10.97
CA GLN A 50 -4.94 3.95 11.35
C GLN A 50 -5.64 4.91 10.41
N ILE A 51 -6.71 4.43 9.77
CA ILE A 51 -7.67 5.29 9.09
C ILE A 51 -8.54 5.92 10.18
N THR A 52 -8.47 7.23 10.31
CA THR A 52 -9.18 8.01 11.33
C THR A 52 -10.61 8.29 10.90
N ASP A 53 -10.82 8.65 9.64
CA ASP A 53 -12.13 8.97 9.08
C ASP A 53 -12.08 8.88 7.54
N THR A 54 -13.25 8.70 6.91
CA THR A 54 -13.37 8.59 5.45
C THR A 54 -14.63 9.27 4.96
N VAL A 55 -14.55 9.91 3.79
CA VAL A 55 -15.68 10.51 3.10
C VAL A 55 -15.71 10.05 1.63
N SER A 56 -16.90 9.94 1.05
CA SER A 56 -17.09 9.59 -0.37
C SER A 56 -18.36 10.23 -0.88
N LEU A 57 -18.40 10.55 -2.18
CA LEU A 57 -19.62 10.99 -2.86
C LEU A 57 -20.62 9.84 -3.12
N GLY A 58 -20.19 8.57 -2.97
CA GLY A 58 -21.04 7.38 -3.04
C GLY A 58 -20.43 6.25 -3.88
N GLU A 59 -20.85 5.00 -3.64
CA GLU A 59 -20.30 3.79 -4.28
C GLU A 59 -20.50 3.73 -5.81
N ASN A 60 -21.47 4.50 -6.32
CA ASN A 60 -21.76 4.56 -7.75
C ASN A 60 -21.01 5.69 -8.46
N GLU A 61 -20.21 6.50 -7.75
CA GLU A 61 -19.44 7.59 -8.35
C GLU A 61 -18.13 7.05 -8.92
N SER A 62 -17.72 7.57 -10.07
CA SER A 62 -16.50 7.10 -10.75
C SER A 62 -15.94 8.21 -11.64
N PHE A 63 -14.71 8.62 -11.36
CA PHE A 63 -14.03 9.64 -12.15
C PHE A 63 -13.84 9.18 -13.59
N GLU A 64 -13.43 7.92 -13.82
CA GLU A 64 -13.30 7.36 -15.18
C GLU A 64 -14.59 7.54 -15.98
N ARG A 65 -15.76 7.25 -15.40
CA ARG A 65 -17.03 7.36 -16.12
C ARG A 65 -17.39 8.81 -16.43
N ASP A 66 -17.20 9.71 -15.48
CA ASP A 66 -17.50 11.13 -15.71
C ASP A 66 -16.54 11.72 -16.74
N PHE A 67 -15.25 11.44 -16.59
CA PHE A 67 -14.20 11.84 -17.51
C PHE A 67 -14.46 11.33 -18.92
N ALA A 68 -14.78 10.04 -19.05
CA ALA A 68 -15.12 9.46 -20.34
C ALA A 68 -16.39 10.09 -20.93
N SER A 69 -17.38 10.44 -20.12
CA SER A 69 -18.60 11.12 -20.59
C SER A 69 -18.30 12.54 -21.08
N CYS A 70 -17.48 13.31 -20.34
CA CYS A 70 -17.04 14.64 -20.76
C CYS A 70 -16.25 14.60 -22.08
N LEU A 71 -15.32 13.64 -22.21
CA LEU A 71 -14.57 13.46 -23.46
C LEU A 71 -15.43 12.95 -24.60
N ALA A 72 -16.40 12.06 -24.33
CA ALA A 72 -17.32 11.56 -25.35
C ALA A 72 -18.10 12.68 -26.02
N GLU A 73 -18.59 13.64 -25.22
CA GLU A 73 -19.31 14.81 -25.72
C GLU A 73 -18.43 15.71 -26.59
N ILE A 74 -17.16 15.88 -26.21
CA ILE A 74 -16.19 16.69 -26.96
C ILE A 74 -15.83 16.01 -28.28
N LEU A 75 -15.53 14.72 -28.23
CA LEU A 75 -15.02 13.94 -29.37
C LEU A 75 -16.13 13.45 -30.30
N ASN A 76 -17.39 13.54 -29.87
CA ASN A 76 -18.53 12.88 -30.50
C ASN A 76 -18.27 11.37 -30.74
N GLU A 77 -17.61 10.72 -29.76
CA GLU A 77 -17.28 9.30 -29.74
C GLU A 77 -17.85 8.70 -28.45
N PHE A 78 -18.55 7.57 -28.55
CA PHE A 78 -19.25 6.96 -27.41
C PHE A 78 -18.65 5.61 -26.99
N ASP A 79 -17.67 5.09 -27.75
CA ASP A 79 -16.91 3.92 -27.38
C ASP A 79 -15.88 4.27 -26.28
N ARG A 80 -16.11 3.74 -25.08
CA ARG A 80 -15.24 3.95 -23.91
C ARG A 80 -13.81 3.49 -24.13
N TYR A 81 -13.59 2.43 -24.92
CA TYR A 81 -12.24 1.95 -25.19
C TYR A 81 -11.46 2.99 -25.99
N ARG A 82 -12.09 3.55 -27.04
CA ARG A 82 -11.49 4.58 -27.88
C ARG A 82 -11.24 5.88 -27.11
N ILE A 83 -12.15 6.28 -26.24
CA ILE A 83 -11.95 7.47 -25.38
C ILE A 83 -10.74 7.28 -24.46
N ARG A 84 -10.57 6.08 -23.89
CA ARG A 84 -9.44 5.77 -23.01
C ARG A 84 -8.12 5.72 -23.78
N GLU A 85 -8.10 5.12 -24.96
CA GLU A 85 -6.94 5.10 -25.86
C GLU A 85 -6.55 6.54 -26.25
N TYR A 86 -7.52 7.33 -26.68
CA TYR A 86 -7.33 8.74 -27.03
C TYR A 86 -6.73 9.54 -25.87
N TRP A 87 -7.29 9.41 -24.66
CA TRP A 87 -6.74 10.05 -23.47
C TRP A 87 -5.30 9.62 -23.24
N THR A 88 -5.02 8.32 -23.30
CA THR A 88 -3.67 7.79 -23.06
C THR A 88 -2.65 8.39 -24.04
N GLU A 89 -3.03 8.56 -25.30
CA GLU A 89 -2.18 9.14 -26.35
C GLU A 89 -1.97 10.65 -26.19
N HIS A 90 -3.02 11.40 -25.84
CA HIS A 90 -3.02 12.87 -25.90
C HIS A 90 -2.89 13.56 -24.53
N LYS A 91 -2.94 12.82 -23.42
CA LYS A 91 -2.92 13.33 -22.05
C LYS A 91 -1.85 14.38 -21.77
N LYS A 92 -0.62 14.15 -22.25
CA LYS A 92 0.49 15.07 -22.01
C LYS A 92 0.25 16.44 -22.65
N GLU A 93 -0.26 16.46 -23.87
CA GLU A 93 -0.53 17.68 -24.63
C GLU A 93 -1.76 18.42 -24.07
N ILE A 94 -2.79 17.66 -23.69
CA ILE A 94 -3.98 18.17 -23.01
C ILE A 94 -3.58 18.84 -21.69
N ASN A 95 -2.82 18.15 -20.84
CA ASN A 95 -2.35 18.70 -19.57
C ASN A 95 -1.50 19.96 -19.77
N ALA A 96 -0.54 19.95 -20.71
CA ALA A 96 0.29 21.13 -20.97
C ALA A 96 -0.52 22.36 -21.43
N SER A 97 -1.52 22.14 -22.29
CA SER A 97 -2.39 23.20 -22.78
C SER A 97 -3.32 23.73 -21.69
N ALA A 98 -3.88 22.83 -20.87
CA ALA A 98 -4.67 23.18 -19.72
C ALA A 98 -3.86 23.97 -18.68
N GLU A 99 -2.60 23.63 -18.47
CA GLU A 99 -1.72 24.37 -17.55
C GLU A 99 -1.54 25.83 -17.98
N ILE A 100 -1.28 26.06 -19.28
CA ILE A 100 -1.17 27.42 -19.84
C ILE A 100 -2.47 28.20 -19.64
N PHE A 101 -3.60 27.57 -19.95
CA PHE A 101 -4.92 28.17 -19.79
C PHE A 101 -5.17 28.60 -18.34
N PHE A 102 -5.02 27.68 -17.38
CA PHE A 102 -5.27 27.94 -15.97
C PHE A 102 -4.29 28.94 -15.37
N ARG A 103 -2.98 28.83 -15.66
CA ARG A 103 -1.98 29.83 -15.20
C ARG A 103 -2.25 31.24 -15.70
N SER A 104 -2.83 31.36 -16.89
CA SER A 104 -3.20 32.66 -17.47
C SER A 104 -4.51 33.24 -16.90
N GLY A 105 -5.18 32.54 -15.98
CA GLY A 105 -6.53 32.91 -15.52
C GLY A 105 -7.56 32.88 -16.64
N GLY A 106 -7.34 32.02 -17.65
CA GLY A 106 -8.19 31.90 -18.83
C GLY A 106 -7.97 32.94 -19.93
N GLN A 107 -6.92 33.76 -19.85
CA GLN A 107 -6.60 34.75 -20.88
C GLN A 107 -6.00 34.13 -22.16
N ILE A 108 -5.29 33.01 -22.02
CA ILE A 108 -4.70 32.27 -23.14
C ILE A 108 -5.56 31.05 -23.44
N ASP A 109 -6.50 31.21 -24.37
CA ASP A 109 -7.45 30.16 -24.78
C ASP A 109 -6.98 29.42 -26.05
N ASN A 110 -5.88 28.66 -25.91
CA ASN A 110 -5.31 27.89 -27.01
C ASN A 110 -6.16 26.67 -27.36
N ILE A 111 -5.92 26.11 -28.55
CA ILE A 111 -6.47 24.82 -28.96
C ILE A 111 -5.86 23.73 -28.06
N ILE A 112 -6.72 23.00 -27.34
CA ILE A 112 -6.33 21.89 -26.46
C ILE A 112 -6.49 20.53 -27.14
N LEU A 113 -7.46 20.41 -28.05
CA LEU A 113 -7.66 19.25 -28.91
C LEU A 113 -7.86 19.68 -30.35
N LYS A 114 -7.23 18.95 -31.27
CA LYS A 114 -7.32 19.18 -32.70
C LYS A 114 -7.79 17.90 -33.38
N GLU A 115 -9.03 17.90 -33.82
CA GLU A 115 -9.60 16.85 -34.64
C GLU A 115 -9.61 17.25 -36.12
N THR A 116 -9.79 16.27 -37.00
CA THR A 116 -9.75 16.47 -38.46
C THR A 116 -10.74 17.56 -38.91
N ASP A 117 -11.90 17.63 -38.26
CA ASP A 117 -13.01 18.49 -38.68
C ASP A 117 -13.31 19.64 -37.71
N TYR A 118 -12.67 19.71 -36.53
CA TYR A 118 -12.90 20.77 -35.55
C TYR A 118 -11.75 20.93 -34.56
N ASN A 119 -11.60 22.15 -34.04
CA ASN A 119 -10.65 22.47 -32.97
C ASN A 119 -11.44 22.78 -31.69
N ILE A 120 -10.98 22.26 -30.56
CA ILE A 120 -11.53 22.54 -29.24
C ILE A 120 -10.56 23.45 -28.51
N THR A 121 -11.05 24.59 -28.00
CA THR A 121 -10.24 25.49 -27.16
C THR A 121 -10.23 25.02 -25.71
N ALA A 122 -9.24 25.48 -24.95
CA ALA A 122 -9.12 25.14 -23.53
C ALA A 122 -10.36 25.55 -22.72
N SER A 123 -10.98 26.70 -23.03
CA SER A 123 -12.20 27.16 -22.38
C SER A 123 -13.43 26.32 -22.73
N GLN A 124 -13.50 25.76 -23.95
CA GLN A 124 -14.56 24.82 -24.32
C GLN A 124 -14.39 23.50 -23.59
N PHE A 125 -13.15 23.01 -23.52
CA PHE A 125 -12.81 21.78 -22.80
C PHE A 125 -13.09 21.92 -21.30
N GLU A 126 -12.68 23.01 -20.65
CA GLU A 126 -12.95 23.28 -19.23
C GLU A 126 -14.45 23.29 -18.92
N LYS A 127 -15.26 23.90 -19.80
CA LYS A 127 -16.73 23.90 -19.64
C LYS A 127 -17.32 22.50 -19.67
N SER A 128 -16.86 21.64 -20.57
CA SER A 128 -17.29 20.23 -20.63
C SER A 128 -16.92 19.45 -19.36
N PHE A 129 -15.92 19.91 -18.61
CA PHE A 129 -15.46 19.31 -17.35
C PHE A 129 -16.12 19.90 -16.10
N SER A 130 -17.06 20.84 -16.25
CA SER A 130 -17.82 21.42 -15.13
C SER A 130 -18.48 20.38 -14.21
N PRO A 131 -19.05 19.25 -14.70
CA PRO A 131 -19.61 18.23 -13.82
C PRO A 131 -18.57 17.60 -12.88
N ILE A 132 -17.33 17.42 -13.35
CA ILE A 132 -16.22 16.89 -12.54
C ILE A 132 -15.79 17.92 -11.51
N LYS A 133 -15.68 19.19 -11.92
CA LYS A 133 -15.37 20.31 -11.01
C LYS A 133 -16.37 20.38 -9.85
N GLU A 134 -17.66 20.29 -10.13
CA GLU A 134 -18.71 20.31 -9.10
C GLU A 134 -18.59 19.14 -8.12
N LYS A 135 -18.26 17.93 -8.61
CA LYS A 135 -18.02 16.77 -7.74
C LYS A 135 -16.78 16.97 -6.87
N ILE A 136 -15.70 17.51 -7.42
CA ILE A 136 -14.48 17.80 -6.65
C ILE A 136 -14.78 18.82 -5.55
N ILE A 137 -15.50 19.90 -5.84
CA ILE A 137 -15.91 20.90 -4.82
C ILE A 137 -16.76 20.22 -3.72
N ARG A 138 -17.70 19.35 -4.09
CA ARG A 138 -18.49 18.62 -3.09
C ARG A 138 -17.62 17.68 -2.25
N LEU A 139 -16.62 17.04 -2.85
CA LEU A 139 -15.67 16.19 -2.12
C LEU A 139 -14.80 17.01 -1.16
N THR A 140 -14.35 18.20 -1.57
CA THR A 140 -13.55 19.09 -0.71
C THR A 140 -14.34 19.60 0.49
N GLU A 141 -15.59 20.00 0.29
CA GLU A 141 -16.51 20.32 1.38
C GLU A 141 -16.66 19.19 2.41
N LEU A 142 -16.68 17.93 1.95
CA LEU A 142 -16.79 16.77 2.83
C LEU A 142 -15.51 16.58 3.66
N PHE A 143 -14.33 16.67 3.06
CA PHE A 143 -13.10 16.52 3.84
C PHE A 143 -12.79 17.73 4.73
N PHE A 144 -13.24 18.94 4.38
CA PHE A 144 -13.13 20.10 5.30
C PHE A 144 -14.01 19.92 6.55
N LYS A 145 -15.22 19.37 6.37
CA LYS A 145 -16.06 18.96 7.51
C LYS A 145 -15.39 17.86 8.33
N MET A 146 -14.69 16.93 7.68
CA MET A 146 -13.89 15.90 8.33
C MET A 146 -12.75 16.49 9.17
N PHE A 147 -12.05 17.52 8.71
CA PHE A 147 -11.00 18.19 9.50
C PHE A 147 -11.58 18.85 10.74
N THR A 148 -12.69 19.58 10.58
CA THR A 148 -13.37 20.25 11.69
C THR A 148 -13.83 19.22 12.74
N LYS A 149 -14.47 18.14 12.28
CA LYS A 149 -14.95 17.04 13.15
C LYS A 149 -13.83 16.39 13.95
N ASN A 150 -12.65 16.22 13.34
CA ASN A 150 -11.51 15.53 13.95
C ASN A 150 -10.48 16.49 14.57
N SER A 151 -10.77 17.80 14.64
CA SER A 151 -9.86 18.84 15.15
C SER A 151 -8.47 18.77 14.53
N ILE A 152 -8.43 18.57 13.20
CA ILE A 152 -7.20 18.50 12.43
C ILE A 152 -6.84 19.89 11.93
N ASP A 153 -5.59 20.28 12.19
CA ASP A 153 -4.97 21.43 11.54
C ASP A 153 -4.57 21.06 10.11
N GLU A 154 -5.13 21.77 9.13
CA GLU A 154 -4.89 21.52 7.71
C GLU A 154 -3.40 21.68 7.36
N ASP A 155 -2.71 22.63 8.01
CA ASP A 155 -1.30 22.91 7.75
C ASP A 155 -0.37 21.81 8.26
N SER A 156 -0.89 20.92 9.11
CA SER A 156 -0.15 19.75 9.62
C SER A 156 -0.27 18.51 8.72
N LEU A 157 -1.06 18.58 7.64
CA LEU A 157 -1.36 17.43 6.80
C LEU A 157 -0.38 17.25 5.65
N ARG A 158 -0.09 15.98 5.36
CA ARG A 158 0.44 15.55 4.08
C ARG A 158 -0.72 15.17 3.16
N ILE A 159 -0.89 15.88 2.06
CA ILE A 159 -1.96 15.68 1.09
C ILE A 159 -1.41 14.86 -0.08
N ILE A 160 -2.07 13.74 -0.36
CA ILE A 160 -1.70 12.81 -1.42
C ILE A 160 -2.90 12.58 -2.33
N ILE A 161 -2.76 12.95 -3.59
CA ILE A 161 -3.73 12.63 -4.64
C ILE A 161 -3.33 11.27 -5.25
N ALA A 162 -4.25 10.31 -5.25
CA ALA A 162 -4.03 8.96 -5.71
C ALA A 162 -5.14 8.51 -6.67
N GLY A 163 -4.85 7.45 -7.42
CA GLY A 163 -5.75 6.91 -8.46
C GLY A 163 -5.11 6.92 -9.84
N ASP A 164 -5.72 6.19 -10.77
CA ASP A 164 -5.34 6.13 -12.18
C ASP A 164 -5.39 7.51 -12.86
N TYR A 165 -6.21 8.43 -12.33
CA TYR A 165 -6.36 9.81 -12.81
C TYR A 165 -5.68 10.86 -11.92
N SER A 166 -4.78 10.45 -11.00
CA SER A 166 -4.07 11.36 -10.09
C SER A 166 -3.14 12.38 -10.76
N ASP A 167 -2.76 12.16 -12.01
CA ASP A 167 -1.97 13.04 -12.86
C ASP A 167 -2.82 13.76 -13.95
N CYS A 168 -4.15 13.71 -13.82
CA CYS A 168 -5.06 14.56 -14.59
C CYS A 168 -4.97 16.00 -14.05
N LEU A 169 -4.49 16.94 -14.87
CA LEU A 169 -4.26 18.31 -14.41
C LEU A 169 -5.56 19.01 -13.95
N PHE A 170 -6.69 18.71 -14.58
CA PHE A 170 -7.98 19.29 -14.18
C PHE A 170 -8.36 18.90 -12.76
N ALA A 171 -8.18 17.62 -12.40
CA ALA A 171 -8.48 17.14 -11.06
C ALA A 171 -7.54 17.77 -10.02
N ASP A 172 -6.22 17.77 -10.29
CA ASP A 172 -5.22 18.40 -9.43
C ASP A 172 -5.49 19.91 -9.24
N TYR A 173 -5.74 20.63 -10.34
CA TYR A 173 -6.03 22.06 -10.31
C TYR A 173 -7.29 22.38 -9.51
N TYR A 174 -8.40 21.66 -9.72
CA TYR A 174 -9.64 21.91 -9.00
C TYR A 174 -9.50 21.61 -7.51
N ILE A 175 -8.79 20.54 -7.12
CA ILE A 175 -8.53 20.24 -5.70
C ILE A 175 -7.70 21.35 -5.07
N LYS A 176 -6.58 21.73 -5.71
CA LYS A 176 -5.70 22.78 -5.18
C LYS A 176 -6.37 24.14 -5.13
N SER A 177 -7.26 24.45 -6.07
CA SER A 177 -8.05 25.70 -6.05
C SER A 177 -8.95 25.83 -4.83
N GLU A 178 -9.41 24.71 -4.28
CA GLU A 178 -10.23 24.70 -3.07
C GLU A 178 -9.39 24.72 -1.78
N MET A 179 -8.12 24.27 -1.84
CA MET A 179 -7.24 24.12 -0.67
C MET A 179 -6.15 25.20 -0.56
N MET A 180 -5.96 26.01 -1.60
CA MET A 180 -4.85 26.95 -1.72
C MET A 180 -5.28 28.25 -2.38
N PHE A 181 -4.58 29.34 -2.06
CA PHE A 181 -4.80 30.62 -2.71
C PHE A 181 -4.38 30.62 -4.20
N ASP A 182 -3.25 29.98 -4.52
CA ASP A 182 -2.76 29.82 -5.90
C ASP A 182 -2.40 28.34 -6.15
N PRO A 183 -3.17 27.62 -7.00
CA PRO A 183 -2.96 26.21 -7.31
C PRO A 183 -1.60 25.85 -7.92
N PHE A 184 -0.86 26.84 -8.40
CA PHE A 184 0.41 26.65 -9.09
C PHE A 184 1.63 26.95 -8.23
N LEU A 185 1.45 27.51 -7.04
CA LEU A 185 2.54 27.68 -6.10
C LEU A 185 2.90 26.35 -5.43
N ALA A 186 4.15 26.24 -5.02
CA ALA A 186 4.60 25.09 -4.25
C ALA A 186 3.92 25.12 -2.87
N ASP A 187 3.37 23.98 -2.48
CA ASP A 187 2.81 23.74 -1.15
C ASP A 187 3.37 22.43 -0.64
N GLU A 188 4.09 22.51 0.47
CA GLU A 188 4.79 21.38 1.08
C GLU A 188 3.82 20.31 1.60
N ARG A 189 2.54 20.66 1.78
CA ARG A 189 1.47 19.71 2.11
C ARG A 189 1.23 18.76 0.94
N PHE A 190 1.28 19.20 -0.32
CA PHE A 190 1.05 18.38 -1.50
C PHE A 190 2.32 17.61 -1.91
N VAL A 191 2.43 16.38 -1.41
CA VAL A 191 3.69 15.62 -1.47
C VAL A 191 3.88 14.80 -2.75
N ASN A 192 2.89 14.71 -3.63
CA ASN A 192 2.98 13.97 -4.90
C ASN A 192 4.20 14.34 -5.74
N SER A 193 4.54 15.63 -5.81
CA SER A 193 5.68 16.15 -6.58
C SER A 193 7.05 15.75 -6.00
N SER A 194 7.10 15.37 -4.72
CA SER A 194 8.32 14.90 -4.06
C SER A 194 8.65 13.44 -4.37
N TYR A 195 7.71 12.71 -4.96
CA TYR A 195 7.87 11.29 -5.26
C TYR A 195 8.59 11.07 -6.59
N THR A 196 9.45 10.05 -6.62
CA THR A 196 10.12 9.61 -7.85
C THR A 196 9.28 8.66 -8.69
N ASP A 197 8.32 7.96 -8.07
CA ASP A 197 7.43 7.02 -8.75
C ASP A 197 6.25 7.78 -9.39
N ASN A 198 5.67 7.19 -10.44
CA ASN A 198 4.48 7.76 -11.09
C ASN A 198 3.30 7.83 -10.11
N PRO A 199 2.61 8.98 -9.96
CA PRO A 199 1.41 9.12 -9.15
C PRO A 199 0.36 8.02 -9.35
N THR A 200 0.17 7.54 -10.59
CA THR A 200 -0.82 6.50 -10.90
C THR A 200 -0.45 5.12 -10.34
N GLU A 201 0.82 4.88 -10.02
CA GLU A 201 1.29 3.59 -9.51
C GLU A 201 1.35 3.54 -7.97
N ILE A 202 1.11 4.66 -7.27
CA ILE A 202 1.23 4.78 -5.81
C ILE A 202 0.40 3.70 -5.10
N ILE A 203 -0.86 3.51 -5.48
CA ILE A 203 -1.77 2.54 -4.86
C ILE A 203 -1.23 1.12 -5.01
N LYS A 204 -0.78 0.76 -6.21
CA LYS A 204 -0.27 -0.58 -6.53
C LYS A 204 1.03 -0.88 -5.77
N ILE A 205 1.97 0.07 -5.74
CA ILE A 205 3.23 -0.07 -4.98
C ILE A 205 2.92 -0.18 -3.48
N GLY A 206 2.01 0.64 -2.97
CA GLY A 206 1.53 0.58 -1.59
C GLY A 206 0.95 -0.78 -1.22
N LYS A 207 0.06 -1.33 -2.06
CA LYS A 207 -0.51 -2.68 -1.88
C LYS A 207 0.57 -3.75 -1.87
N GLN A 208 1.56 -3.68 -2.78
CA GLN A 208 2.69 -4.61 -2.80
C GLN A 208 3.51 -4.54 -1.50
N LYS A 209 3.80 -3.34 -1.00
CA LYS A 209 4.52 -3.16 0.27
C LYS A 209 3.75 -3.77 1.45
N LEU A 210 2.45 -3.52 1.55
CA LEU A 210 1.64 -4.10 2.63
C LEU A 210 1.56 -5.63 2.52
N ARG A 211 1.39 -6.17 1.31
CA ARG A 211 1.43 -7.63 1.09
C ARG A 211 2.77 -8.22 1.50
N SER A 212 3.90 -7.58 1.15
CA SER A 212 5.22 -8.07 1.57
C SER A 212 5.43 -8.07 3.09
N LYS A 213 4.72 -7.19 3.83
CA LYS A 213 4.76 -7.16 5.29
C LYS A 213 3.88 -8.25 5.91
N SER A 214 2.77 -8.62 5.27
CA SER A 214 1.81 -9.61 5.75
C SER A 214 2.21 -11.06 5.47
N VAL A 215 3.17 -11.30 4.57
CA VAL A 215 3.59 -12.64 4.21
C VAL A 215 4.94 -13.03 4.81
N PHE A 216 5.14 -14.33 4.96
CA PHE A 216 6.36 -14.94 5.46
C PHE A 216 7.40 -15.02 4.34
N GLY A 217 8.62 -14.55 4.61
CA GLY A 217 9.64 -14.33 3.58
C GLY A 217 10.55 -15.52 3.30
N TYR A 218 10.31 -16.67 3.95
CA TYR A 218 11.24 -17.79 3.95
C TYR A 218 10.55 -19.13 3.70
N ASP A 219 11.15 -19.95 2.84
CA ASP A 219 10.88 -21.38 2.82
C ASP A 219 11.67 -22.01 3.96
N ILE A 220 10.97 -22.62 4.93
CA ILE A 220 11.60 -23.25 6.09
C ILE A 220 11.13 -24.68 6.20
N SER A 221 12.07 -25.61 6.22
CA SER A 221 11.79 -27.01 6.50
C SER A 221 12.70 -27.56 7.58
N PHE A 222 12.15 -28.49 8.35
CA PHE A 222 12.88 -29.23 9.37
C PHE A 222 13.18 -30.62 8.85
N ARG A 223 14.46 -30.98 8.85
CA ARG A 223 14.93 -32.32 8.47
C ARG A 223 15.26 -33.11 9.73
N TYR A 224 14.61 -34.24 9.89
CA TYR A 224 14.85 -35.15 11.02
C TYR A 224 14.89 -36.59 10.57
N TYR A 225 15.51 -37.43 11.38
CA TYR A 225 15.52 -38.86 11.17
C TYR A 225 14.28 -39.48 11.82
N ASN A 226 13.50 -40.21 11.03
CA ASN A 226 12.34 -40.95 11.51
C ASN A 226 12.74 -42.41 11.73
N ALA A 227 12.85 -42.79 13.00
CA ALA A 227 13.24 -44.15 13.40
C ALA A 227 12.21 -45.22 13.01
N THR A 228 10.96 -44.84 12.72
CA THR A 228 9.88 -45.78 12.39
C THR A 228 10.01 -46.36 10.99
N ASN A 229 10.58 -45.56 10.07
CA ASN A 229 10.73 -45.93 8.66
C ASN A 229 12.20 -45.90 8.19
N ASP A 230 13.16 -45.68 9.11
CA ASP A 230 14.60 -45.63 8.84
C ASP A 230 14.97 -44.63 7.72
N GLN A 231 14.30 -43.47 7.70
CA GLN A 231 14.49 -42.46 6.66
C GLN A 231 14.63 -41.05 7.24
N CYS A 232 15.36 -40.21 6.51
CA CYS A 232 15.35 -38.77 6.76
C CYS A 232 14.05 -38.19 6.19
N THR A 233 13.21 -37.67 7.07
CA THR A 233 11.95 -37.02 6.74
C THR A 233 12.12 -35.51 6.79
N GLU A 234 11.48 -34.82 5.85
CA GLU A 234 11.38 -33.37 5.82
C GLU A 234 9.96 -32.95 6.21
N LYS A 235 9.85 -32.01 7.14
CA LYS A 235 8.60 -31.32 7.47
C LYS A 235 8.71 -29.87 7.05
N ILE A 236 7.88 -29.47 6.10
CA ILE A 236 7.73 -28.07 5.72
C ILE A 236 7.08 -27.34 6.91
N LEU A 237 7.79 -26.34 7.43
CA LEU A 237 7.33 -25.46 8.52
C LEU A 237 6.72 -24.17 7.95
N SER A 238 7.25 -23.68 6.84
CA SER A 238 6.65 -22.60 6.06
C SER A 238 7.05 -22.67 4.59
N GLU A 239 6.21 -22.10 3.77
CA GLU A 239 6.54 -21.73 2.39
C GLU A 239 6.59 -20.21 2.30
N LYS A 240 7.42 -19.71 1.39
CA LYS A 240 7.47 -18.29 1.06
C LYS A 240 6.07 -17.82 0.64
N GLU A 241 5.75 -16.59 1.01
CA GLU A 241 4.47 -15.93 0.71
C GLU A 241 3.27 -16.43 1.54
N GLN A 242 3.43 -17.40 2.45
CA GLN A 242 2.38 -17.77 3.39
C GLN A 242 2.01 -16.61 4.33
N ASP A 243 0.73 -16.48 4.70
CA ASP A 243 0.27 -15.42 5.61
C ASP A 243 0.94 -15.56 6.99
N LYS A 244 1.56 -14.47 7.47
CA LYS A 244 2.22 -14.44 8.79
C LYS A 244 1.28 -14.82 9.92
N LYS A 245 -0.03 -14.58 9.78
CA LYS A 245 -1.04 -14.93 10.79
C LYS A 245 -1.11 -16.42 11.10
N LEU A 246 -0.71 -17.27 10.15
CA LEU A 246 -0.62 -18.72 10.38
C LEU A 246 0.38 -19.07 11.47
N PHE A 247 1.38 -18.21 11.70
CA PHE A 247 2.43 -18.42 12.71
C PHE A 247 2.17 -17.67 14.02
N GLU A 248 1.01 -17.01 14.16
CA GLU A 248 0.55 -16.48 15.46
C GLU A 248 0.12 -17.61 16.39
N ASN A 249 -0.40 -18.70 15.83
CA ASN A 249 -0.74 -19.93 16.52
C ASN A 249 0.17 -21.07 16.03
N PRO A 250 1.23 -21.43 16.77
CA PRO A 250 2.22 -22.38 16.29
C PRO A 250 1.64 -23.78 16.03
N ASP A 251 1.78 -24.27 14.80
CA ASP A 251 1.48 -25.67 14.45
C ASP A 251 2.72 -26.53 14.69
N TYR A 252 2.65 -27.40 15.70
CA TYR A 252 3.76 -28.24 16.11
C TYR A 252 3.85 -29.50 15.26
N SER A 253 5.08 -29.85 14.88
CA SER A 253 5.39 -31.10 14.21
C SER A 253 4.96 -32.31 15.03
N GLU A 254 4.89 -33.46 14.36
CA GLU A 254 4.87 -34.75 15.04
C GLU A 254 6.07 -34.88 16.00
N PRO A 255 5.95 -35.70 17.06
CA PRO A 255 7.05 -36.04 17.95
C PRO A 255 8.30 -36.54 17.20
N VAL A 256 9.45 -35.93 17.50
CA VAL A 256 10.74 -36.29 16.91
C VAL A 256 11.73 -36.68 18.00
N PHE A 257 12.36 -37.83 17.82
CA PHE A 257 13.47 -38.29 18.66
C PHE A 257 14.75 -37.55 18.30
N ILE A 258 15.49 -37.13 19.33
CA ILE A 258 16.78 -36.47 19.19
C ILE A 258 17.78 -36.98 20.21
N SER A 259 19.01 -37.24 19.79
CA SER A 259 20.13 -37.60 20.68
C SER A 259 20.75 -36.35 21.33
N ALA A 260 21.43 -36.53 22.45
CA ALA A 260 22.24 -35.48 23.09
C ALA A 260 23.32 -34.91 22.16
N ASP A 261 23.82 -35.71 21.22
CA ASP A 261 24.87 -35.32 20.28
C ASP A 261 24.34 -34.73 18.96
N ASP A 262 23.02 -34.74 18.76
CA ASP A 262 22.40 -34.26 17.53
C ASP A 262 22.23 -32.73 17.51
N SER A 263 22.26 -32.17 16.30
CA SER A 263 21.87 -30.78 16.02
C SER A 263 20.53 -30.74 15.29
N LEU A 264 19.77 -29.65 15.49
CA LEU A 264 18.57 -29.38 14.70
C LEU A 264 18.99 -28.91 13.31
N LYS A 265 18.64 -29.69 12.29
CA LYS A 265 18.91 -29.35 10.88
C LYS A 265 17.71 -28.67 10.26
N ILE A 266 17.84 -27.38 10.00
CA ILE A 266 16.76 -26.54 9.46
C ILE A 266 17.24 -26.00 8.12
N GLU A 267 16.45 -26.23 7.07
CA GLU A 267 16.69 -25.65 5.76
C GLU A 267 15.91 -24.34 5.65
N ILE A 268 16.60 -23.28 5.26
CA ILE A 268 16.04 -21.95 5.08
C ILE A 268 16.42 -21.49 3.68
N ASN A 269 15.45 -21.26 2.80
CA ASN A 269 15.66 -20.90 1.40
C ASN A 269 16.72 -21.80 0.72
N SER A 270 16.56 -23.12 0.87
CA SER A 270 17.48 -24.15 0.34
C SER A 270 18.88 -24.21 0.97
N THR A 271 19.12 -23.48 2.06
CA THR A 271 20.39 -23.53 2.81
C THR A 271 20.18 -24.23 4.15
N VAL A 272 20.91 -25.32 4.40
CA VAL A 272 20.85 -26.04 5.67
C VAL A 272 21.65 -25.30 6.74
N LYS A 273 21.01 -25.01 7.87
CA LYS A 273 21.63 -24.49 9.09
C LYS A 273 21.46 -25.50 10.22
N GLU A 274 22.49 -25.59 11.05
CA GLU A 274 22.49 -26.43 12.25
C GLU A 274 22.35 -25.56 13.50
N PHE A 275 21.36 -25.89 14.34
CA PHE A 275 21.15 -25.24 15.63
C PHE A 275 21.43 -26.23 16.76
N LYS A 276 22.17 -25.78 17.77
CA LYS A 276 22.34 -26.54 19.01
C LYS A 276 21.03 -26.51 19.80
N LEU A 277 20.79 -27.58 20.55
CA LEU A 277 19.67 -27.62 21.48
C LEU A 277 19.84 -26.54 22.58
N PRO A 278 18.76 -25.83 22.96
CA PRO A 278 18.82 -24.76 23.95
C PRO A 278 18.86 -25.28 25.41
N TYR A 279 19.07 -26.58 25.58
CA TYR A 279 19.15 -27.26 26.87
C TYR A 279 20.01 -28.52 26.75
N ASN A 280 20.46 -29.03 27.88
CA ASN A 280 21.22 -30.28 27.93
C ASN A 280 20.27 -31.47 28.12
N ILE A 281 20.51 -32.56 27.38
CA ILE A 281 19.80 -33.82 27.55
C ILE A 281 20.53 -34.66 28.61
N SER A 282 19.87 -34.93 29.73
CA SER A 282 20.38 -35.84 30.77
C SER A 282 20.27 -37.30 30.32
N ALA A 283 20.95 -38.22 31.02
CA ALA A 283 20.76 -39.66 30.81
C ALA A 283 19.26 -40.01 30.77
N PRO A 284 18.77 -40.72 29.75
CA PRO A 284 19.49 -41.63 28.83
C PRO A 284 20.07 -41.00 27.53
N ASN A 285 20.39 -39.71 27.49
CA ASN A 285 21.01 -39.01 26.34
C ASN A 285 20.13 -38.97 25.08
N PHE A 286 18.82 -39.08 25.24
CA PHE A 286 17.86 -38.78 24.18
C PHE A 286 16.67 -38.01 24.74
N ASP A 287 15.95 -37.33 23.86
CA ASP A 287 14.70 -36.63 24.18
C ASP A 287 13.71 -36.75 23.02
N VAL A 288 12.45 -36.39 23.29
CA VAL A 288 11.41 -36.27 22.26
C VAL A 288 10.90 -34.84 22.23
N ILE A 289 11.05 -34.21 21.07
CA ILE A 289 10.73 -32.80 20.86
C ILE A 289 9.64 -32.65 19.80
N GLN A 290 9.03 -31.47 19.79
CA GLN A 290 8.22 -30.99 18.68
C GLN A 290 8.72 -29.60 18.30
N LEU A 291 8.68 -29.30 17.01
CA LEU A 291 9.08 -28.01 16.47
C LEU A 291 7.89 -27.34 15.80
N ALA A 292 7.74 -26.06 16.04
CA ALA A 292 6.83 -25.20 15.30
C ALA A 292 7.57 -23.95 14.84
N LEU A 293 6.95 -23.23 13.91
CA LEU A 293 7.37 -21.89 13.56
C LEU A 293 6.46 -20.88 14.26
N GLY A 294 7.06 -19.84 14.82
CA GLY A 294 6.35 -18.70 15.40
C GLY A 294 6.93 -17.38 14.91
N ILE A 295 6.22 -16.30 15.21
CA ILE A 295 6.69 -14.93 14.99
C ILE A 295 6.83 -14.22 16.33
N PHE A 296 8.00 -13.65 16.58
CA PHE A 296 8.26 -12.81 17.75
C PHE A 296 8.89 -11.49 17.29
N ASN A 297 8.26 -10.36 17.61
CA ASN A 297 8.67 -9.02 17.15
C ASN A 297 8.93 -8.97 15.63
N ASP A 298 7.99 -9.46 14.82
CA ASP A 298 8.07 -9.57 13.35
C ASP A 298 9.22 -10.43 12.80
N LYS A 299 9.93 -11.16 13.66
CA LYS A 299 11.01 -12.06 13.27
C LYS A 299 10.58 -13.52 13.41
N PRO A 300 10.93 -14.37 12.43
CA PRO A 300 10.64 -15.78 12.52
C PRO A 300 11.52 -16.46 13.58
N VAL A 301 10.89 -17.25 14.44
CA VAL A 301 11.55 -18.02 15.50
C VAL A 301 11.11 -19.48 15.43
N LEU A 302 12.06 -20.39 15.64
CA LEU A 302 11.75 -21.80 15.85
C LEU A 302 11.31 -21.96 17.30
N LEU A 303 10.16 -22.57 17.49
CA LEU A 303 9.62 -22.90 18.80
C LEU A 303 9.85 -24.39 19.03
N LEU A 304 10.68 -24.70 20.03
CA LEU A 304 10.97 -26.06 20.44
C LEU A 304 10.24 -26.36 21.74
N ARG A 305 9.44 -27.42 21.73
CA ARG A 305 8.77 -27.96 22.92
C ARG A 305 9.27 -29.37 23.20
N ARG A 306 9.55 -29.66 24.47
CA ARG A 306 9.87 -31.01 24.94
C ARG A 306 8.58 -31.73 25.30
N ILE A 307 8.39 -32.98 24.86
CA ILE A 307 7.17 -33.73 25.20
C ILE A 307 7.10 -34.04 26.69
N CYS A 308 8.24 -34.29 27.32
CA CYS A 308 8.31 -34.53 28.77
C CYS A 308 8.12 -33.25 29.60
N SER A 309 8.11 -32.07 28.99
CA SER A 309 7.93 -30.79 29.66
C SER A 309 7.26 -29.77 28.72
N PRO A 310 5.97 -29.97 28.38
CA PRO A 310 5.32 -29.23 27.30
C PRO A 310 5.11 -27.74 27.59
N GLU A 311 5.11 -27.35 28.86
CA GLU A 311 4.99 -25.94 29.28
C GLU A 311 6.27 -25.12 29.01
N ASN A 312 7.41 -25.78 28.79
CA ASN A 312 8.69 -25.13 28.53
C ASN A 312 8.95 -25.06 27.02
N ILE A 313 8.57 -23.94 26.41
CA ILE A 313 8.82 -23.65 25.00
C ILE A 313 10.08 -22.81 24.87
N TYR A 314 11.08 -23.33 24.15
CA TYR A 314 12.31 -22.64 23.84
C TYR A 314 12.17 -21.92 22.50
N SER A 315 12.58 -20.65 22.43
CA SER A 315 12.59 -19.86 21.20
C SER A 315 14.01 -19.76 20.63
N ILE A 316 14.20 -20.22 19.39
CA ILE A 316 15.50 -20.22 18.70
C ILE A 316 15.41 -19.26 17.50
N PRO A 317 16.17 -18.15 17.47
CA PRO A 317 16.18 -17.22 16.34
C PRO A 317 16.72 -17.87 15.05
N ILE A 318 15.99 -17.71 13.94
CA ILE A 318 16.33 -18.32 12.64
C ILE A 318 17.31 -17.46 11.82
N VAL A 319 17.26 -16.15 12.04
CA VAL A 319 18.10 -15.15 11.38
C VAL A 319 18.98 -14.51 12.45
N SER A 320 20.28 -14.82 12.41
CA SER A 320 21.29 -14.11 13.19
C SER A 320 21.33 -12.65 12.71
N THR A 321 21.32 -11.71 13.66
CA THR A 321 21.60 -10.28 13.43
C THR A 321 22.95 -10.05 12.77
#